data_AF-Q5V8E3-F1
#
_entry.id   AF-Q5V8E3-F1
#
_cell.length_a   1.000
_cell.length_b   1.000
_cell.length_c   1.000
_cell.angle_alpha   90.00
_cell.angle_beta   90.00
_cell.angle_gamma   90.00
#
_symmetry.space_group_name_H-M   'P 1'
#
loop_
_entity.id
_entity.type
_entity.pdbx_description
1 polymer ?
#
loop_
_entity_poly.entity_id
_entity_poly.type
_entity_poly.pdbx_seq_one_letter_code
_entity_poly.pdbx_strand_id
1 'polypeptide(L)'
;EIPYELIVVDLTKGEHKKPDYKEKQPFGQIPYIDDNGFILYESRAIARYLIKNYPEKGTQGLIPSDPKAEALFEQAASIEVSNFNAFAAAVAVEKVFKPRRGLQADEAKVTENIESLKAKLDAYEVILGKQDYLAGNDVTLADLQHLPYGSLLFAAGYGDVITSRENVA
;
A
#
# COMPACT_ATOMS: atom_id res chain seq x y z
N GLU A 1 -2.35 6.49 19.36
CA GLU A 1 -3.33 5.54 18.81
C GLU A 1 -4.65 6.27 18.58
N ILE A 2 -5.31 5.98 17.45
CA ILE A 2 -6.63 6.51 17.10
C ILE A 2 -7.62 5.36 17.34
N PRO A 3 -8.60 5.49 18.27
CA PRO A 3 -9.60 4.45 18.48
C PRO A 3 -10.44 4.20 17.22
N TYR A 4 -10.73 2.94 16.92
CA TYR A 4 -11.54 2.56 15.76
C TYR A 4 -12.33 1.29 16.06
N GLU A 5 -13.43 1.10 15.31
CA GLU A 5 -14.16 -0.16 15.24
C GLU A 5 -13.96 -0.78 13.86
N LEU A 6 -13.48 -2.03 13.81
CA LEU A 6 -13.34 -2.77 12.55
C LEU A 6 -14.65 -3.47 12.20
N ILE A 7 -15.34 -2.95 11.19
CA ILE A 7 -16.48 -3.66 10.58
C ILE A 7 -15.95 -4.59 9.49
N VAL A 8 -15.96 -5.89 9.76
CA VAL A 8 -15.49 -6.90 8.80
C VAL A 8 -16.47 -7.01 7.63
N VAL A 9 -15.94 -6.93 6.40
CA VAL A 9 -16.69 -7.08 5.15
C VAL A 9 -16.31 -8.41 4.50
N ASP A 10 -17.28 -9.31 4.33
CA ASP A 10 -17.04 -10.62 3.73
C ASP A 10 -16.92 -10.50 2.21
N LEU A 11 -15.68 -10.47 1.72
CA LEU A 11 -15.37 -10.39 0.29
C LEU A 11 -15.81 -11.66 -0.47
N THR A 12 -15.87 -12.82 0.20
CA THR A 12 -16.27 -14.09 -0.43
C THR A 12 -17.77 -14.13 -0.73
N LYS A 13 -18.57 -13.45 0.09
CA LYS A 13 -20.01 -13.24 -0.12
C LYS A 13 -20.34 -12.00 -0.96
N GLY A 14 -19.32 -11.27 -1.43
CA GLY A 14 -19.52 -10.09 -2.25
C GLY A 14 -20.15 -8.91 -1.52
N GLU A 15 -19.99 -8.79 -0.20
CA GLU A 15 -20.69 -7.76 0.60
C GLU A 15 -20.34 -6.34 0.18
N HIS A 16 -19.07 -6.09 -0.13
CA HIS A 16 -18.55 -4.86 -0.75
C HIS A 16 -19.21 -4.47 -2.09
N LYS A 17 -20.02 -5.35 -2.71
CA LYS A 17 -20.74 -5.07 -3.96
C LYS A 17 -22.23 -4.78 -3.75
N LYS A 18 -22.77 -4.94 -2.53
CA LYS A 18 -24.18 -4.68 -2.22
C LYS A 18 -24.50 -3.19 -2.36
N PRO A 19 -25.74 -2.81 -2.75
CA PRO A 19 -26.15 -1.41 -2.92
C PRO A 19 -25.80 -0.52 -1.72
N ASP A 20 -26.19 -0.91 -0.51
CA ASP A 20 -25.97 -0.13 0.72
C ASP A 20 -24.48 0.12 1.02
N TYR A 21 -23.59 -0.81 0.66
CA TYR A 21 -22.15 -0.60 0.77
C TYR A 21 -21.67 0.39 -0.30
N LYS A 22 -22.18 0.27 -1.53
CA LYS A 22 -21.80 1.13 -2.65
C LYS A 22 -22.31 2.56 -2.53
N GLU A 23 -23.32 2.81 -1.70
CA GLU A 23 -23.70 4.18 -1.31
C GLU A 23 -22.55 4.91 -0.60
N LYS A 24 -21.73 4.18 0.16
CA LYS A 24 -20.57 4.73 0.87
C LYS A 24 -19.27 4.62 0.06
N GLN A 25 -19.10 3.52 -0.70
CA GLN A 25 -17.94 3.28 -1.55
C GLN A 25 -18.40 2.90 -2.99
N PRO A 26 -18.51 3.87 -3.91
CA PRO A 26 -19.15 3.66 -5.22
C PRO A 26 -18.49 2.62 -6.13
N PHE A 27 -17.19 2.34 -5.95
CA PHE A 27 -16.44 1.34 -6.72
C PHE A 27 -16.71 -0.10 -6.22
N GLY A 28 -17.40 -0.23 -5.09
CA GLY A 28 -17.59 -1.50 -4.39
C GLY A 28 -16.26 -2.15 -4.04
N GLN A 29 -15.36 -1.42 -3.41
CA GLN A 29 -14.05 -1.87 -2.94
C GLN A 29 -13.90 -1.60 -1.44
N ILE A 30 -12.93 -2.24 -0.80
CA ILE A 30 -12.50 -1.92 0.56
C ILE A 30 -11.17 -1.15 0.52
N PRO A 31 -10.87 -0.30 1.53
CA PRO A 31 -11.72 0.10 2.65
C PRO A 31 -12.53 1.38 2.38
N TYR A 32 -13.51 1.66 3.24
CA TYR A 32 -13.99 3.01 3.56
C TYR A 32 -13.97 3.21 5.08
N ILE A 33 -13.99 4.46 5.54
CA ILE A 33 -14.20 4.84 6.95
C ILE A 33 -15.45 5.71 7.09
N ASP A 34 -16.00 5.72 8.29
CA ASP A 34 -17.01 6.67 8.76
C ASP A 34 -16.46 7.35 10.01
N ASP A 35 -15.98 8.58 9.85
CA ASP A 35 -15.50 9.40 10.97
C ASP A 35 -16.58 10.41 11.35
N ASN A 36 -17.46 10.01 12.26
CA ASN A 36 -18.56 10.85 12.76
C ASN A 36 -19.48 11.40 11.65
N GLY A 37 -19.82 10.57 10.67
CA GLY A 37 -20.64 10.93 9.50
C GLY A 37 -19.84 11.42 8.30
N PHE A 38 -18.53 11.63 8.44
CA PHE A 38 -17.65 11.88 7.31
C PHE A 38 -17.21 10.56 6.67
N ILE A 39 -17.76 10.27 5.49
CA ILE A 39 -17.42 9.07 4.71
C ILE A 39 -16.22 9.35 3.81
N LEU A 40 -15.19 8.51 3.92
CA LEU A 40 -14.00 8.59 3.07
C LEU A 40 -13.55 7.18 2.64
N TYR A 41 -13.17 7.05 1.37
CA TYR A 41 -12.59 5.83 0.80
C TYR A 41 -11.26 6.15 0.10
N GLU A 42 -10.61 5.13 -0.47
CA GLU A 42 -9.19 5.10 -0.86
C GLU A 42 -8.26 5.03 0.34
N SER A 43 -7.57 3.90 0.51
CA SER A 43 -6.72 3.64 1.70
C SER A 43 -5.64 4.71 1.91
N ARG A 44 -5.04 5.22 0.84
CA ARG A 44 -4.03 6.28 0.89
C ARG A 44 -4.62 7.63 1.32
N ALA A 45 -5.82 7.95 0.84
CA ALA A 45 -6.54 9.17 1.24
C ALA A 45 -6.97 9.09 2.71
N ILE A 46 -7.52 7.94 3.12
CA ILE A 46 -7.86 7.64 4.51
C ILE A 46 -6.65 7.84 5.42
N ALA A 47 -5.50 7.24 5.10
CA ALA A 47 -4.31 7.35 5.93
C ALA A 47 -3.83 8.81 6.08
N ARG A 48 -3.82 9.57 4.97
CA ARG A 48 -3.46 10.99 4.98
C ARG A 48 -4.43 11.83 5.81
N TYR A 49 -5.74 11.58 5.67
CA TYR A 49 -6.78 12.22 6.46
C TYR A 49 -6.58 11.95 7.96
N LEU A 50 -6.38 10.69 8.35
CA LEU A 50 -6.21 10.33 9.77
C LEU A 50 -4.97 11.00 10.39
N ILE A 51 -3.85 11.07 9.65
CA ILE A 51 -2.64 11.76 10.13
C ILE A 51 -2.90 13.26 10.30
N LYS A 52 -3.55 13.92 9.32
CA LYS A 52 -3.80 15.37 9.37
C LYS A 52 -4.92 15.75 10.36
N ASN A 53 -5.93 14.91 10.53
CA ASN A 53 -7.09 15.17 11.39
C ASN A 53 -6.83 14.87 12.88
N TYR A 54 -5.89 13.97 13.16
CA TYR A 54 -5.51 13.58 14.52
C TYR A 54 -4.01 13.81 14.78
N PRO A 55 -3.49 15.04 14.63
CA PRO A 55 -2.05 15.30 14.69
C PRO A 55 -1.44 14.92 16.04
N GLU A 56 -2.17 15.07 17.14
CA GLU A 56 -1.71 14.71 18.49
C GLU A 56 -1.73 13.20 18.80
N LYS A 57 -2.06 12.34 17.82
CA LYS A 57 -2.21 10.89 18.02
C LYS A 57 -1.29 10.12 17.09
N GLY A 58 -0.69 9.06 17.64
CA GLY A 58 0.13 8.12 16.83
C GLY A 58 1.52 8.67 16.54
N THR A 59 2.18 8.06 15.55
CA THR A 59 3.54 8.43 15.14
C THR A 59 3.53 9.80 14.46
N GLN A 60 4.34 10.71 14.97
CA GLN A 60 4.48 12.06 14.47
C GLN A 60 5.39 12.10 13.23
N GLY A 61 5.25 13.11 12.39
CA GLY A 61 6.15 13.34 11.25
C GLY A 61 5.92 12.45 10.02
N LEU A 62 4.92 11.57 10.03
CA LEU A 62 4.62 10.67 8.90
C LEU A 62 4.25 11.41 7.60
N ILE A 63 3.80 12.66 7.72
CA ILE A 63 3.67 13.61 6.61
C ILE A 63 4.39 14.89 7.04
N PRO A 64 5.54 15.24 6.43
CA PRO A 64 6.26 16.45 6.77
C PRO A 64 5.44 17.71 6.46
N SER A 65 5.66 18.78 7.23
CA SER A 65 4.99 20.09 7.03
C SER A 65 5.86 21.12 6.31
N ASP A 66 7.18 20.92 6.24
CA ASP A 66 8.05 21.75 5.40
C ASP A 66 7.71 21.50 3.92
N PRO A 67 7.52 22.54 3.09
CA PRO A 67 7.09 22.34 1.70
C PRO A 67 8.02 21.47 0.85
N LYS A 68 9.35 21.50 1.09
CA LYS A 68 10.29 20.67 0.34
C LYS A 68 10.26 19.23 0.84
N ALA A 69 10.17 19.03 2.15
CA ALA A 69 10.02 17.71 2.73
C ALA A 69 8.68 17.05 2.35
N GLU A 70 7.57 17.81 2.33
CA GLU A 70 6.26 17.31 1.86
C GLU A 70 6.35 16.93 0.38
N ALA A 71 7.04 17.71 -0.47
CA ALA A 71 7.25 17.37 -1.87
C ALA A 71 8.05 16.06 -2.08
N LEU A 72 9.06 15.80 -1.25
CA LEU A 72 9.81 14.53 -1.27
C LEU A 72 8.93 13.35 -0.80
N PHE A 73 8.11 13.57 0.22
CA PHE A 73 7.09 12.59 0.64
C PHE A 73 6.11 12.29 -0.50
N GLU A 74 5.58 13.30 -1.21
CA GLU A 74 4.68 13.08 -2.34
C GLU A 74 5.36 12.34 -3.50
N GLN A 75 6.64 12.62 -3.74
CA GLN A 75 7.44 11.87 -4.70
C GLN A 75 7.52 10.40 -4.30
N ALA A 76 7.88 10.10 -3.05
CA ALA A 76 7.97 8.74 -2.53
C ALA A 76 6.60 8.01 -2.58
N ALA A 77 5.51 8.67 -2.18
CA ALA A 77 4.17 8.10 -2.25
C ALA A 77 3.73 7.83 -3.71
N SER A 78 4.10 8.69 -4.66
CA SER A 78 3.82 8.49 -6.08
C SER A 78 4.64 7.33 -6.66
N ILE A 79 5.88 7.19 -6.22
CA ILE A 79 6.77 6.08 -6.53
C ILE A 79 6.17 4.75 -6.04
N GLU A 80 5.66 4.71 -4.81
CA GLU A 80 4.98 3.53 -4.24
C GLU A 80 3.80 3.10 -5.13
N VAL A 81 2.89 4.03 -5.45
CA VAL A 81 1.69 3.74 -6.27
C VAL A 81 2.07 3.19 -7.64
N SER A 82 3.00 3.87 -8.30
CA SER A 82 3.26 3.69 -9.74
C SER A 82 4.32 2.63 -10.03
N ASN A 83 5.30 2.47 -9.14
CA ASN A 83 6.46 1.61 -9.38
C ASN A 83 6.53 0.40 -8.43
N PHE A 84 5.78 0.37 -7.34
CA PHE A 84 5.73 -0.80 -6.46
C PHE A 84 4.36 -1.47 -6.50
N ASN A 85 3.33 -0.77 -6.04
CA ASN A 85 1.97 -1.31 -5.88
C ASN A 85 1.42 -1.88 -7.18
N ALA A 86 1.62 -1.20 -8.31
CA ALA A 86 1.14 -1.65 -9.62
C ALA A 86 1.56 -3.10 -9.94
N PHE A 87 2.81 -3.48 -9.60
CA PHE A 87 3.37 -4.80 -9.89
C PHE A 87 3.19 -5.77 -8.72
N ALA A 88 3.48 -5.33 -7.49
CA ALA A 88 3.37 -6.17 -6.29
C ALA A 88 1.91 -6.62 -6.04
N ALA A 89 0.93 -5.73 -6.27
CA ALA A 89 -0.48 -6.09 -6.16
C ALA A 89 -0.91 -7.09 -7.24
N ALA A 90 -0.39 -6.95 -8.47
CA ALA A 90 -0.68 -7.89 -9.55
C ALA A 90 -0.16 -9.30 -9.21
N VAL A 91 1.05 -9.41 -8.66
CA VAL A 91 1.61 -10.68 -8.16
C VAL A 91 0.74 -11.23 -7.03
N ALA A 92 0.34 -10.41 -6.06
CA ALA A 92 -0.51 -10.85 -4.95
C ALA A 92 -1.88 -11.35 -5.43
N VAL A 93 -2.47 -10.73 -6.46
CA VAL A 93 -3.71 -11.21 -7.09
C VAL A 93 -3.53 -12.62 -7.63
N GLU A 94 -2.47 -12.85 -8.39
CA GLU A 94 -2.22 -14.15 -9.03
C GLU A 94 -1.82 -15.23 -8.03
N LYS A 95 -0.93 -14.93 -7.07
CA LYS A 95 -0.30 -15.93 -6.19
C LYS A 95 -0.93 -16.07 -4.82
N VAL A 96 -1.71 -15.09 -4.36
CA VAL A 96 -2.37 -15.12 -3.04
C VAL A 96 -3.88 -15.16 -3.17
N PHE A 97 -4.47 -14.19 -3.87
CA PHE A 97 -5.94 -14.03 -3.87
C PHE A 97 -6.66 -15.01 -4.79
N LYS A 98 -6.12 -15.33 -5.98
CA LYS A 98 -6.70 -16.36 -6.87
C LYS A 98 -6.70 -17.76 -6.22
N PRO A 99 -5.58 -18.28 -5.67
CA PRO A 99 -5.57 -19.59 -5.01
C PRO A 99 -6.55 -19.69 -3.84
N ARG A 100 -6.69 -18.63 -3.02
CA ARG A 100 -7.69 -18.57 -1.93
C ARG A 100 -9.14 -18.67 -2.43
N ARG A 101 -9.39 -18.38 -3.71
CA ARG A 101 -10.68 -18.51 -4.37
C ARG A 101 -10.80 -19.78 -5.23
N GLY A 102 -9.82 -20.68 -5.15
CA GLY A 102 -9.77 -21.90 -5.96
C GLY A 102 -9.44 -21.65 -7.45
N LEU A 103 -8.91 -20.47 -7.78
CA LEU A 103 -8.52 -20.11 -9.14
C LEU A 103 -7.02 -20.36 -9.35
N GLN A 104 -6.65 -20.76 -10.57
CA GLN A 104 -5.25 -20.92 -10.98
C GLN A 104 -4.60 -19.57 -11.29
N ALA A 105 -3.33 -19.44 -10.93
CA ALA A 105 -2.49 -18.29 -11.25
C ALA A 105 -2.13 -18.29 -12.75
N ASP A 106 -2.02 -17.10 -13.32
CA ASP A 106 -1.36 -16.90 -14.61
C ASP A 106 0.13 -16.67 -14.38
N GLU A 107 0.93 -17.74 -14.51
CA GLU A 107 2.37 -17.67 -14.23
C GLU A 107 3.12 -16.74 -15.20
N ALA A 108 2.66 -16.57 -16.44
CA ALA A 108 3.29 -15.65 -17.38
C ALA A 108 3.15 -14.20 -16.90
N LYS A 109 1.96 -13.83 -16.42
CA LYS A 109 1.71 -12.52 -15.82
C LYS A 109 2.50 -12.31 -14.53
N VAL A 110 2.66 -13.36 -13.71
CA VAL A 110 3.49 -13.29 -12.50
C VAL A 110 4.93 -12.99 -12.87
N THR A 111 5.51 -13.73 -13.82
CA THR A 111 6.87 -13.49 -14.30
C THR A 111 7.04 -12.06 -14.83
N GLU A 112 6.13 -11.59 -15.68
CA GLU A 112 6.18 -10.22 -16.23
C GLU A 112 6.20 -9.14 -15.13
N ASN A 113 5.33 -9.29 -14.12
CA ASN A 113 5.22 -8.31 -13.03
C ASN A 113 6.42 -8.41 -12.07
N ILE A 114 6.96 -9.59 -11.83
CA ILE A 114 8.17 -9.76 -11.01
C ILE A 114 9.39 -9.14 -11.69
N GLU A 115 9.60 -9.37 -13.00
CA GLU A 115 10.71 -8.75 -13.72
C GLU A 115 10.57 -7.22 -13.77
N SER A 116 9.35 -6.72 -13.98
CA SER A 116 9.07 -5.28 -13.90
C SER A 116 9.39 -4.73 -12.50
N LEU A 117 8.94 -5.41 -11.44
CA LEU A 117 9.17 -5.01 -10.06
C LEU A 117 10.66 -5.02 -9.69
N LYS A 118 11.42 -6.03 -10.12
CA LYS A 118 12.88 -6.08 -9.91
C LYS A 118 13.56 -4.83 -10.46
N ALA A 119 13.26 -4.45 -11.71
CA ALA A 119 13.81 -3.26 -12.32
C ALA A 119 13.42 -1.96 -11.57
N LYS A 120 12.24 -1.92 -10.95
CA LYS A 120 11.84 -0.79 -10.09
C LYS A 120 12.59 -0.78 -8.77
N LEU A 121 12.76 -1.93 -8.14
CA LEU A 121 13.51 -2.04 -6.89
C LEU A 121 15.01 -1.79 -7.08
N ASP A 122 15.57 -1.99 -8.28
CA ASP A 122 16.93 -1.53 -8.59
C ASP A 122 17.04 0.01 -8.51
N ALA A 123 15.99 0.74 -8.87
CA ALA A 123 15.94 2.19 -8.66
C ALA A 123 15.78 2.55 -7.18
N TYR A 124 15.06 1.73 -6.41
CA TYR A 124 14.94 1.92 -4.95
C TYR A 124 16.28 1.72 -4.27
N GLU A 125 17.06 0.72 -4.69
CA GLU A 125 18.42 0.48 -4.18
C GLU A 125 19.33 1.71 -4.37
N VAL A 126 19.22 2.41 -5.51
CA VAL A 126 19.97 3.66 -5.75
C VAL A 126 19.50 4.81 -4.87
N ILE A 127 18.20 4.87 -4.55
CA ILE A 127 17.64 5.88 -3.63
C ILE A 127 18.13 5.56 -2.22
N LEU A 128 17.84 4.37 -1.72
CA LEU A 128 18.12 3.95 -0.34
C LEU A 128 19.62 3.79 -0.05
N GLY A 129 20.46 3.62 -1.07
CA GLY A 129 21.92 3.73 -0.90
C GLY A 129 22.42 5.16 -0.58
N LYS A 130 21.54 6.17 -0.55
CA LYS A 130 21.88 7.58 -0.26
C LYS A 130 21.13 8.16 0.94
N GLN A 131 20.11 7.47 1.45
CA GLN A 131 19.19 7.95 2.48
C GLN A 131 18.48 6.76 3.14
N ASP A 132 18.05 6.91 4.38
CA ASP A 132 17.58 5.77 5.18
C ASP A 132 16.16 5.29 4.78
N TYR A 133 15.33 6.16 4.20
CA TYR A 133 13.93 5.90 3.81
C TYR A 133 13.61 6.55 2.46
N LEU A 134 12.47 6.24 1.83
CA LEU A 134 12.20 6.71 0.46
C LEU A 134 12.04 8.22 0.33
N ALA A 135 11.61 8.91 1.40
CA ALA A 135 11.42 10.36 1.42
C ALA A 135 12.56 11.13 2.08
N GLY A 136 13.55 10.46 2.68
CA GLY A 136 14.67 11.09 3.36
C GLY A 136 15.23 10.17 4.45
N ASN A 137 15.62 10.75 5.59
CA ASN A 137 16.22 9.99 6.70
C ASN A 137 15.21 9.62 7.81
N ASP A 138 13.97 10.09 7.70
CA ASP A 138 12.89 9.77 8.62
C ASP A 138 11.83 8.93 7.91
N VAL A 139 11.24 7.98 8.65
CA VAL A 139 10.12 7.17 8.17
C VAL A 139 8.90 8.06 7.89
N THR A 140 8.27 7.85 6.74
CA THR A 140 7.04 8.55 6.34
C THR A 140 5.91 7.57 6.05
N LEU A 141 4.72 8.10 5.81
CA LEU A 141 3.59 7.30 5.34
C LEU A 141 3.91 6.59 4.01
N ALA A 142 4.80 7.13 3.17
CA ALA A 142 5.17 6.50 1.90
C ALA A 142 5.81 5.13 2.14
N ASP A 143 6.68 5.01 3.15
CA ASP A 143 7.34 3.75 3.51
C ASP A 143 6.30 2.74 4.05
N LEU A 144 5.40 3.19 4.93
CA LEU A 144 4.34 2.35 5.50
C LEU A 144 3.36 1.80 4.44
N GLN A 145 3.12 2.55 3.35
CA GLN A 145 2.23 2.13 2.27
C GLN A 145 2.74 0.88 1.51
N HIS A 146 4.04 0.56 1.60
CA HIS A 146 4.60 -0.64 0.99
C HIS A 146 4.27 -1.92 1.78
N LEU A 147 4.03 -1.82 3.09
CA LEU A 147 3.90 -2.98 3.99
C LEU A 147 2.83 -4.01 3.55
N PRO A 148 1.61 -3.61 3.12
CA PRO A 148 0.58 -4.58 2.78
C PRO A 148 0.98 -5.49 1.61
N TYR A 149 1.51 -4.93 0.52
CA TYR A 149 1.90 -5.74 -0.63
C TYR A 149 3.32 -6.29 -0.52
N GLY A 150 4.22 -5.62 0.18
CA GLY A 150 5.54 -6.14 0.52
C GLY A 150 5.45 -7.46 1.30
N SER A 151 4.65 -7.49 2.36
CA SER A 151 4.42 -8.73 3.13
C SER A 151 3.76 -9.84 2.30
N LEU A 152 2.86 -9.48 1.37
CA LEU A 152 2.25 -10.45 0.46
C LEU A 152 3.21 -11.02 -0.58
N LEU A 153 4.29 -10.32 -0.95
CA LEU A 153 5.34 -10.90 -1.80
C LEU A 153 6.05 -12.06 -1.10
N PHE A 154 6.34 -11.94 0.20
CA PHE A 154 6.87 -13.05 0.99
C PHE A 154 5.89 -14.23 1.03
N ALA A 155 4.61 -13.96 1.30
CA ALA A 155 3.57 -14.98 1.30
C ALA A 155 3.38 -15.64 -0.08
N ALA A 156 3.67 -14.92 -1.16
CA ALA A 156 3.64 -15.40 -2.54
C ALA A 156 4.90 -16.18 -2.97
N GLY A 157 5.94 -16.24 -2.11
CA GLY A 157 7.21 -16.89 -2.41
C GLY A 157 8.21 -16.03 -3.18
N TYR A 158 8.02 -14.71 -3.23
CA TYR A 158 8.86 -13.74 -3.94
C TYR A 158 9.50 -12.70 -3.00
N GLY A 159 9.73 -13.07 -1.74
CA GLY A 159 10.42 -12.20 -0.77
C GLY A 159 11.87 -11.90 -1.15
N ASP A 160 12.49 -12.78 -1.93
CA ASP A 160 13.85 -12.63 -2.46
C ASP A 160 14.01 -11.38 -3.33
N VAL A 161 12.94 -10.97 -4.03
CA VAL A 161 12.92 -9.73 -4.82
C VAL A 161 13.15 -8.48 -3.95
N ILE A 162 12.85 -8.54 -2.66
CA ILE A 162 13.21 -7.48 -1.69
C ILE A 162 14.59 -7.79 -1.11
N THR A 163 14.78 -8.98 -0.54
CA THR A 163 15.97 -9.28 0.28
C THR A 163 17.27 -9.46 -0.51
N SER A 164 17.23 -9.52 -1.85
CA SER A 164 18.43 -9.61 -2.69
C SER A 164 19.15 -8.27 -2.88
N ARG A 165 18.61 -7.18 -2.34
CA ARG A 165 19.11 -5.80 -2.46
C ARG A 165 19.44 -5.28 -1.07
N GLU A 166 20.67 -4.85 -0.84
CA GLU A 166 21.18 -4.57 0.50
C GLU A 166 20.42 -3.43 1.18
N ASN A 167 20.13 -2.35 0.46
CA ASN A 167 19.50 -1.16 1.03
C ASN A 167 17.96 -1.23 1.02
N VAL A 168 17.36 -2.13 0.23
CA VAL A 168 15.90 -2.37 0.19
C VAL A 168 15.45 -3.37 1.26
N ALA A 169 16.35 -4.25 1.73
CA ALA A 169 16.06 -5.37 2.63
C ALA A 169 15.69 -4.96 4.07
#